data_AF-A0A7W0VEM1-F1
#
_entry.id   AF-A0A7W0VEM1-F1
#
_cell.length_a   1.000
_cell.length_b   1.000
_cell.length_c   1.000
_cell.angle_alpha   90.00
_cell.angle_beta   90.00
_cell.angle_gamma   90.00
#
_symmetry.space_group_name_H-M   'P 1'
#
loop_
_entity.id
_entity.type
_entity.pdbx_description
1 polymer ?
#
loop_
_entity_poly.entity_id
_entity_poly.type
_entity_poly.pdbx_seq_one_letter_code
_entity_poly.pdbx_strand_id
1 'polypeptide(L)'
;MPTDHLPPHRVAWLVLAMAGSGCAPSFRPPEPPPEPGPVGKLEPLRGPTGGGRQVVVGEMCPLGAAGRPAIAPLLMHTVQWTSAAGEVSSAIERGSVPRFVVYGVDGKPAGAFDTVGIADIGLEQQIASGTYLGASPCTSEGVQGARTENPACGPALRGCGVAVGELTRPDDPPQTPKFPTGGACLSGDSLAIDIDGDKIAESFPLATVLDGVRSPADEWSAGPTAGAACAPSFQLYDIRLVAPPEPGKAIDTKSTVVLDVLGVLDLDGDGRNEVVLALRFPTVRTIVVYTAPGSAQRLELAGESESFPR
;
A
#
# COMPACT_ATOMS: atom_id res chain seq x y z
N MET A 1 -13.61 -16.87 74.29
CA MET A 1 -14.65 -17.07 73.27
C MET A 1 -14.35 -18.40 72.60
N PRO A 2 -15.20 -19.42 72.81
CA PRO A 2 -14.95 -20.76 72.34
C PRO A 2 -15.25 -20.87 70.84
N THR A 3 -14.29 -21.44 70.10
CA THR A 3 -14.40 -21.85 68.70
C THR A 3 -15.05 -23.23 68.62
N ASP A 4 -16.26 -23.28 68.08
CA ASP A 4 -16.97 -24.53 67.80
C ASP A 4 -16.31 -25.25 66.62
N HIS A 5 -15.69 -26.40 66.92
CA HIS A 5 -15.23 -27.37 65.93
C HIS A 5 -16.36 -28.37 65.66
N LEU A 6 -16.87 -28.38 64.42
CA LEU A 6 -17.84 -29.37 63.97
C LEU A 6 -17.19 -30.73 63.70
N PRO A 7 -17.87 -31.84 64.02
CA PRO A 7 -17.34 -33.20 63.88
C PRO A 7 -17.41 -33.75 62.44
N PRO A 8 -16.54 -34.72 62.09
CA PRO A 8 -16.51 -35.33 60.76
C PRO A 8 -17.66 -36.32 60.58
N HIS A 9 -18.56 -36.02 59.65
CA HIS A 9 -19.61 -36.95 59.23
C HIS A 9 -19.03 -38.05 58.35
N ARG A 10 -19.10 -39.28 58.85
CA ARG A 10 -18.86 -40.53 58.14
C ARG A 10 -19.92 -40.71 57.05
N VAL A 11 -19.51 -40.66 55.79
CA VAL A 11 -20.39 -41.03 54.66
C VAL A 11 -20.22 -42.51 54.40
N ALA A 12 -21.27 -43.27 54.71
CA ALA A 12 -21.39 -44.68 54.41
C ALA A 12 -21.70 -44.86 52.92
N TRP A 13 -20.96 -45.76 52.27
CA TRP A 13 -21.21 -46.21 50.91
C TRP A 13 -22.44 -47.12 50.91
N LEU A 14 -23.51 -46.68 50.26
CA LEU A 14 -24.66 -47.52 49.93
C LEU A 14 -24.62 -47.83 48.43
N VAL A 15 -24.14 -49.02 48.09
CA VAL A 15 -24.15 -49.56 46.73
C VAL A 15 -25.56 -50.08 46.48
N LEU A 16 -26.36 -49.31 45.72
CA LEU A 16 -27.65 -49.76 45.22
C LEU A 16 -27.44 -50.37 43.82
N ALA A 17 -27.45 -51.69 43.74
CA ALA A 17 -27.49 -52.42 42.49
C ALA A 17 -28.93 -52.39 41.93
N MET A 18 -29.18 -51.55 40.94
CA MET A 18 -30.40 -51.57 40.13
C MET A 18 -30.09 -52.18 38.77
N ALA A 19 -30.42 -53.47 38.65
CA ALA A 19 -30.53 -54.17 37.37
C ALA A 19 -31.77 -53.63 36.65
N GLY A 20 -31.56 -52.68 35.74
CA GLY A 20 -32.57 -52.19 34.81
C GLY A 20 -32.16 -52.54 33.39
N SER A 21 -32.86 -53.51 32.80
CA SER A 21 -32.84 -53.82 31.36
C SER A 21 -33.52 -52.69 30.59
N GLY A 22 -32.75 -51.62 30.32
CA GLY A 22 -33.12 -50.54 29.42
C GLY A 22 -32.40 -50.67 28.09
N CYS A 23 -33.16 -50.75 27.00
CA CYS A 23 -32.65 -50.57 25.63
C CYS A 23 -32.02 -49.17 25.53
N ALA A 24 -30.70 -49.08 25.70
CA ALA A 24 -29.96 -47.87 25.44
C ALA A 24 -29.96 -47.60 23.93
N PRO A 25 -30.25 -46.37 23.46
CA PRO A 25 -30.06 -46.02 22.07
C PRO A 25 -28.58 -46.19 21.73
N SER A 26 -28.30 -47.00 20.71
CA SER A 26 -26.97 -47.14 20.15
C SER A 26 -26.55 -45.79 19.59
N PHE A 27 -25.75 -45.05 20.37
CA PHE A 27 -25.08 -43.85 19.90
C PHE A 27 -23.97 -44.32 18.96
N ARG A 28 -24.26 -44.39 17.66
CA ARG A 28 -23.20 -44.44 16.65
C ARG A 28 -22.60 -43.03 16.60
N PRO A 29 -21.31 -42.84 16.92
CA PRO A 29 -20.63 -41.61 16.58
C PRO A 29 -20.81 -41.38 15.08
N PRO A 30 -21.06 -40.13 14.63
CA PRO A 30 -21.01 -39.84 13.21
C PRO A 30 -19.66 -40.34 12.68
N GLU A 31 -19.71 -41.10 11.57
CA GLU A 31 -18.48 -41.50 10.89
C GLU A 31 -17.65 -40.24 10.63
N PRO A 32 -16.33 -40.27 10.90
CA PRO A 32 -15.47 -39.16 10.53
C PRO A 32 -15.72 -38.85 9.05
N PRO A 33 -15.79 -37.56 8.67
CA PRO A 33 -15.99 -37.20 7.28
C PRO A 33 -14.95 -37.93 6.43
N PRO A 34 -15.34 -38.46 5.26
CA PRO A 34 -14.40 -39.14 4.38
C PRO A 34 -13.19 -38.24 4.19
N GLU A 35 -11.98 -38.82 4.27
CA GLU A 35 -10.75 -38.09 4.01
C GLU A 35 -10.93 -37.29 2.72
N PRO A 36 -10.63 -35.98 2.72
CA PRO A 36 -10.75 -35.19 1.50
C PRO A 36 -9.95 -35.92 0.43
N GLY A 37 -10.67 -36.32 -0.64
CA GLY A 37 -10.05 -36.99 -1.78
C GLY A 37 -8.84 -36.17 -2.26
N PRO A 38 -7.85 -36.80 -2.90
CA PRO A 38 -6.64 -36.12 -3.33
C PRO A 38 -7.04 -34.84 -4.08
N VAL A 39 -6.64 -33.69 -3.52
CA VAL A 39 -6.93 -32.38 -4.06
C VAL A 39 -6.55 -32.45 -5.53
N GLY A 40 -7.55 -32.35 -6.42
CA GLY A 40 -7.29 -32.32 -7.85
C GLY A 40 -6.22 -31.27 -8.07
N LYS A 41 -5.08 -31.67 -8.66
CA LYS A 41 -3.98 -30.76 -8.95
C LYS A 41 -4.61 -29.53 -9.57
N LEU A 42 -4.59 -28.40 -8.86
CA LEU A 42 -5.00 -27.13 -9.42
C LEU A 42 -4.18 -26.99 -10.69
N GLU A 43 -4.86 -26.90 -11.84
CA GLU A 43 -4.16 -26.58 -13.07
C GLU A 43 -3.36 -25.30 -12.79
N PRO A 44 -2.04 -25.30 -13.05
CA PRO A 44 -1.25 -24.10 -12.88
C PRO A 44 -1.97 -23.00 -13.65
N LEU A 45 -2.26 -21.89 -12.99
CA LEU A 45 -2.57 -20.64 -13.66
C LEU A 45 -1.48 -20.46 -14.72
N ARG A 46 -1.83 -20.74 -15.98
CA ARG A 46 -1.00 -20.37 -17.11
C ARG A 46 -0.87 -18.87 -16.98
N GLY A 47 0.33 -18.40 -16.67
CA GLY A 47 0.63 -16.98 -16.59
C GLY A 47 0.14 -16.33 -17.88
N PRO A 48 -0.50 -15.14 -17.81
CA PRO A 48 -0.97 -14.47 -19.00
C PRO A 48 0.20 -14.28 -19.96
N THR A 49 0.10 -14.89 -21.14
CA THR A 49 1.11 -14.85 -22.21
C THR A 49 1.12 -13.50 -22.95
N GLY A 50 0.92 -12.39 -22.23
CA GLY A 50 0.90 -11.04 -22.81
C GLY A 50 0.48 -9.90 -21.89
N GLY A 51 0.57 -10.01 -20.56
CA GLY A 51 0.16 -8.95 -19.63
C GLY A 51 1.34 -8.41 -18.85
N GLY A 52 1.35 -7.11 -18.54
CA GLY A 52 2.39 -6.43 -17.76
C GLY A 52 2.64 -7.04 -16.37
N ARG A 53 3.57 -6.44 -15.64
CA ARG A 53 3.91 -6.78 -14.26
C ARG A 53 2.69 -6.63 -13.36
N GLN A 54 2.57 -7.60 -12.46
CA GLN A 54 1.60 -7.56 -11.38
C GLN A 54 2.29 -7.05 -10.13
N VAL A 55 1.78 -5.96 -9.55
CA VAL A 55 2.44 -5.27 -8.44
C VAL A 55 1.49 -4.92 -7.32
N VAL A 56 2.04 -4.74 -6.12
CA VAL A 56 1.39 -4.04 -5.01
C VAL A 56 2.19 -2.79 -4.70
N VAL A 57 1.51 -1.65 -4.71
CA VAL A 57 2.04 -0.37 -4.25
C VAL A 57 1.63 -0.17 -2.80
N GLY A 58 2.58 0.20 -1.96
CA GLY A 58 2.37 0.49 -0.56
C GLY A 58 3.10 1.74 -0.10
N GLU A 59 2.72 2.23 1.07
CA GLU A 59 3.49 3.22 1.81
C GLU A 59 4.32 2.48 2.86
N MET A 60 5.64 2.60 2.83
CA MET A 60 6.51 2.12 3.90
C MET A 60 6.74 3.24 4.91
N CYS A 61 6.52 2.96 6.18
CA CYS A 61 6.84 3.85 7.28
C CYS A 61 7.81 3.15 8.25
N PRO A 62 9.00 3.71 8.53
CA PRO A 62 9.96 3.13 9.48
C PRO A 62 9.42 2.99 10.91
N LEU A 63 8.43 3.82 11.27
CA LEU A 63 7.78 3.84 12.59
C LEU A 63 6.28 3.52 12.51
N GLY A 64 5.84 2.76 11.50
CA GLY A 64 4.42 2.51 11.21
C GLY A 64 3.68 1.68 12.27
N ALA A 65 4.13 0.45 12.55
CA ALA A 65 3.40 -0.49 13.40
C ALA A 65 3.98 -0.56 14.80
N ALA A 66 3.35 0.12 15.77
CA ALA A 66 3.86 0.20 17.14
C ALA A 66 5.35 0.65 17.20
N GLY A 67 5.72 1.61 16.33
CA GLY A 67 7.09 2.12 16.22
C GLY A 67 8.05 1.22 15.45
N ARG A 68 7.56 0.17 14.78
CA ARG A 68 8.36 -0.70 13.91
C ARG A 68 8.11 -0.42 12.43
N PRO A 69 9.07 -0.75 11.55
CA PRO A 69 8.84 -0.69 10.11
C PRO A 69 7.64 -1.52 9.69
N ALA A 70 6.78 -0.93 8.88
CA ALA A 70 5.62 -1.60 8.30
C ALA A 70 5.27 -0.98 6.95
N ILE A 71 4.53 -1.75 6.15
CA ILE A 71 3.98 -1.28 4.88
C ILE A 71 2.45 -1.28 4.99
N ALA A 72 1.83 -0.15 4.66
CA ALA A 72 0.40 -0.08 4.37
C ALA A 72 0.26 -0.41 2.88
N PRO A 73 -0.31 -1.56 2.51
CA PRO A 73 -0.52 -1.90 1.12
C PRO A 73 -1.78 -1.16 0.62
N LEU A 74 -1.65 -0.44 -0.48
CA LEU A 74 -2.61 0.59 -0.88
C LEU A 74 -3.36 0.19 -2.15
N LEU A 75 -2.62 -0.24 -3.17
CA LEU A 75 -3.15 -0.59 -4.47
C LEU A 75 -2.46 -1.84 -5.00
N MET A 76 -3.18 -2.58 -5.83
CA MET A 76 -2.65 -3.74 -6.52
C MET A 76 -3.00 -3.66 -8.00
N HIS A 77 -2.02 -3.93 -8.87
CA HIS A 77 -2.23 -4.14 -10.29
C HIS A 77 -2.12 -5.62 -10.61
N THR A 78 -3.17 -6.16 -11.24
CA THR A 78 -3.15 -7.53 -11.78
C THR A 78 -3.47 -7.52 -13.27
N VAL A 79 -4.74 -7.78 -13.63
CA VAL A 79 -5.29 -7.50 -14.96
C VAL A 79 -5.82 -6.07 -15.01
N GLN A 80 -6.26 -5.56 -13.86
CA GLN A 80 -6.75 -4.20 -13.64
C GLN A 80 -6.19 -3.70 -12.31
N TRP A 81 -6.21 -2.39 -12.11
CA TRP A 81 -5.94 -1.78 -10.82
C TRP A 81 -7.10 -1.99 -9.85
N THR A 82 -6.78 -2.24 -8.58
CA THR A 82 -7.75 -2.37 -7.49
C THR A 82 -7.17 -1.73 -6.22
N SER A 83 -8.00 -0.98 -5.50
CA SER A 83 -7.73 -0.50 -4.13
C SER A 83 -8.62 -1.19 -3.09
N ALA A 84 -9.27 -2.30 -3.47
CA ALA A 84 -10.10 -3.07 -2.54
C ALA A 84 -9.22 -3.71 -1.46
N ALA A 85 -9.27 -3.18 -0.23
CA ALA A 85 -8.41 -3.59 0.88
C ALA A 85 -8.37 -5.11 1.09
N GLY A 86 -9.52 -5.80 0.99
CA GLY A 86 -9.58 -7.25 1.11
C GLY A 86 -8.79 -8.00 0.02
N GLU A 87 -8.84 -7.55 -1.22
CA GLU A 87 -8.09 -8.18 -2.33
C GLU A 87 -6.59 -7.97 -2.17
N VAL A 88 -6.20 -6.73 -1.85
CA VAL A 88 -4.80 -6.33 -1.64
C VAL A 88 -4.20 -7.09 -0.45
N SER A 89 -4.88 -7.09 0.70
CA SER A 89 -4.42 -7.81 1.89
C SER A 89 -4.35 -9.31 1.67
N SER A 90 -5.35 -9.90 1.01
CA SER A 90 -5.34 -11.35 0.77
C SER A 90 -4.23 -11.80 -0.17
N ALA A 91 -3.74 -10.95 -1.09
CA ALA A 91 -2.54 -11.27 -1.87
C ALA A 91 -1.30 -11.38 -0.97
N ILE A 92 -1.18 -10.51 0.03
CA ILE A 92 -0.08 -10.51 0.99
C ILE A 92 -0.19 -11.68 1.97
N GLU A 93 -1.39 -11.94 2.52
CA GLU A 93 -1.67 -13.09 3.39
C GLU A 93 -1.28 -14.43 2.76
N ARG A 94 -1.51 -14.58 1.45
CA ARG A 94 -1.14 -15.78 0.69
C ARG A 94 0.34 -15.88 0.37
N GLY A 95 1.16 -14.92 0.83
CA GLY A 95 2.59 -14.86 0.53
C GLY A 95 2.89 -14.55 -0.94
N SER A 96 1.93 -13.99 -1.70
CA SER A 96 2.15 -13.64 -3.11
C SER A 96 3.02 -12.40 -3.28
N VAL A 97 3.26 -11.63 -2.21
CA VAL A 97 4.13 -10.46 -2.21
C VAL A 97 5.23 -10.64 -1.16
N PRO A 98 6.24 -11.49 -1.44
CA PRO A 98 7.23 -11.87 -0.44
C PRO A 98 8.20 -10.73 -0.08
N ARG A 99 8.35 -9.74 -0.97
CA ARG A 99 9.26 -8.62 -0.78
C ARG A 99 8.74 -7.36 -1.45
N PHE A 100 8.88 -6.24 -0.76
CA PHE A 100 8.78 -4.90 -1.33
C PHE A 100 10.18 -4.29 -1.49
N VAL A 101 10.43 -3.61 -2.60
CA VAL A 101 11.51 -2.62 -2.69
C VAL A 101 10.99 -1.28 -2.17
N VAL A 102 11.78 -0.60 -1.36
CA VAL A 102 11.43 0.71 -0.79
C VAL A 102 12.30 1.77 -1.45
N TYR A 103 11.68 2.84 -1.92
CA TYR A 103 12.34 3.88 -2.68
C TYR A 103 12.78 5.07 -1.83
N GLY A 104 13.95 5.59 -2.16
CA GLY A 104 14.46 6.87 -1.70
C GLY A 104 13.82 8.07 -2.37
N VAL A 105 14.13 9.26 -1.87
CA VAL A 105 13.71 10.54 -2.48
C VAL A 105 14.30 10.77 -3.87
N ASP A 106 15.31 9.98 -4.25
CA ASP A 106 16.02 10.02 -5.53
C ASP A 106 15.56 8.92 -6.51
N GLY A 107 14.53 8.14 -6.17
CA GLY A 107 14.02 7.06 -7.02
C GLY A 107 14.90 5.83 -7.03
N LYS A 108 15.96 5.79 -6.21
CA LYS A 108 16.80 4.60 -6.06
C LYS A 108 16.30 3.75 -4.89
N PRO A 109 16.53 2.42 -4.91
CA PRO A 109 16.23 1.57 -3.77
C PRO A 109 16.92 2.06 -2.50
N ALA A 110 16.14 2.42 -1.48
CA ALA A 110 16.61 2.70 -0.14
C ALA A 110 16.77 1.42 0.69
N GLY A 111 15.98 0.38 0.37
CA GLY A 111 16.00 -0.90 1.07
C GLY A 111 15.01 -1.91 0.52
N ALA A 112 14.89 -3.03 1.22
CA ALA A 112 13.90 -4.06 0.96
C ALA A 112 13.14 -4.41 2.25
N PHE A 113 11.85 -4.67 2.11
CA PHE A 113 10.99 -5.15 3.18
C PHE A 113 10.59 -6.59 2.88
N ASP A 114 11.01 -7.53 3.71
CA ASP A 114 10.65 -8.93 3.61
C ASP A 114 9.34 -9.17 4.36
N THR A 115 8.30 -9.52 3.62
CA THR A 115 6.95 -9.71 4.15
C THR A 115 6.84 -11.05 4.86
N VAL A 116 6.31 -11.05 6.08
CA VAL A 116 6.02 -12.27 6.86
C VAL A 116 4.52 -12.57 6.88
N GLY A 117 3.69 -11.53 6.78
CA GLY A 117 2.24 -11.65 6.74
C GLY A 117 1.60 -10.29 7.03
N ILE A 118 0.29 -10.27 7.23
CA ILE A 118 -0.41 -9.06 7.63
C ILE A 118 -0.59 -8.99 9.15
N ALA A 119 -0.78 -7.78 9.68
CA ALA A 119 -1.20 -7.54 11.05
C ALA A 119 -2.38 -6.56 11.07
N ASP A 120 -3.33 -6.84 11.96
CA ASP A 120 -4.33 -5.86 12.38
C ASP A 120 -3.75 -5.10 13.58
N ILE A 121 -3.63 -3.78 13.44
CA ILE A 121 -3.15 -2.88 14.50
C ILE A 121 -4.26 -1.94 14.99
N GLY A 122 -5.52 -2.33 14.83
CA GLY A 122 -6.69 -1.53 15.17
C GLY A 122 -6.93 -0.37 14.21
N LEU A 123 -6.45 -0.51 12.97
CA LEU A 123 -6.64 0.43 11.88
C LEU A 123 -7.63 -0.14 10.87
N GLU A 124 -8.31 0.71 10.10
CA GLU A 124 -9.21 0.25 9.03
C GLU A 124 -8.47 -0.56 7.96
N GLN A 125 -7.21 -0.21 7.71
CA GLN A 125 -6.32 -0.96 6.81
C GLN A 125 -5.42 -1.93 7.57
N GLN A 126 -5.33 -3.16 7.06
CA GLN A 126 -4.34 -4.13 7.51
C GLN A 126 -2.97 -3.74 6.99
N ILE A 127 -1.93 -3.99 7.79
CA ILE A 127 -0.56 -3.65 7.43
C ILE A 127 0.22 -4.91 7.09
N ALA A 128 1.13 -4.83 6.13
CA ALA A 128 2.15 -5.84 5.94
C ALA A 128 3.21 -5.70 7.05
N SER A 129 3.41 -6.81 7.76
CA SER A 129 4.40 -7.00 8.81
C SER A 129 5.58 -7.79 8.28
N GLY A 130 6.78 -7.50 8.80
CA GLY A 130 7.99 -8.07 8.23
C GLY A 130 9.26 -7.45 8.77
N THR A 131 10.34 -7.66 8.02
CA THR A 131 11.67 -7.12 8.34
C THR A 131 12.10 -6.14 7.27
N TYR A 132 12.44 -4.92 7.68
CA TYR A 132 13.04 -3.94 6.78
C TYR A 132 14.56 -3.95 6.87
N LEU A 133 15.22 -4.03 5.72
CA LEU A 133 16.67 -3.93 5.57
C LEU A 133 17.00 -2.80 4.59
N GLY A 134 17.52 -1.69 5.10
CA GLY A 134 17.93 -0.55 4.28
C GLY A 134 17.98 0.77 5.04
N ALA A 135 18.21 1.85 4.29
CA ALA A 135 18.17 3.21 4.78
C ALA A 135 16.72 3.72 4.87
N SER A 136 16.50 4.86 5.52
CA SER A 136 15.19 5.53 5.53
C SER A 136 14.70 5.85 4.10
N PRO A 137 13.39 5.78 3.80
CA PRO A 137 12.82 6.24 2.53
C PRO A 137 13.12 7.73 2.25
N CYS A 138 13.38 8.51 3.30
CA CYS A 138 13.76 9.91 3.20
C CYS A 138 15.23 10.15 2.82
N THR A 139 15.95 9.13 2.37
CA THR A 139 17.34 9.29 1.95
C THR A 139 17.49 9.42 0.43
N SER A 140 18.61 9.98 -0.02
CA SER A 140 19.12 9.92 -1.39
C SER A 140 20.51 9.30 -1.41
N GLU A 141 20.99 8.85 -2.57
CA GLU A 141 22.38 8.44 -2.74
C GLU A 141 23.30 9.64 -2.53
N GLY A 142 24.24 9.50 -1.61
CA GLY A 142 25.27 10.46 -1.29
C GLY A 142 26.64 10.03 -1.82
N VAL A 143 27.69 10.58 -1.22
CA VAL A 143 29.07 10.29 -1.62
C VAL A 143 29.45 8.87 -1.22
N GLN A 144 30.14 8.15 -2.11
CA GLN A 144 30.65 6.77 -1.88
C GLN A 144 29.55 5.73 -1.56
N GLY A 145 28.33 5.92 -2.07
CA GLY A 145 27.23 4.98 -1.87
C GLY A 145 26.59 5.04 -0.48
N ALA A 146 27.05 5.94 0.40
CA ALA A 146 26.35 6.23 1.63
C ALA A 146 25.02 6.94 1.31
N ARG A 147 23.97 6.61 2.05
CA ARG A 147 22.66 7.25 1.92
C ARG A 147 22.60 8.48 2.82
N THR A 148 22.09 9.60 2.32
CA THR A 148 22.01 10.88 3.05
C THR A 148 20.56 11.28 3.24
N GLU A 149 20.17 11.68 4.45
CA GLU A 149 18.82 12.14 4.76
C GLU A 149 18.48 13.44 4.01
N ASN A 150 17.28 13.48 3.45
CA ASN A 150 16.69 14.68 2.87
C ASN A 150 15.86 15.40 3.95
N PRO A 151 16.26 16.61 4.37
CA PRO A 151 15.58 17.33 5.44
C PRO A 151 14.14 17.74 5.11
N ALA A 152 13.76 17.82 3.83
CA ALA A 152 12.39 18.16 3.42
C ALA A 152 11.42 16.97 3.56
N CYS A 153 11.92 15.74 3.51
CA CYS A 153 11.08 14.55 3.51
C CYS A 153 10.43 14.27 4.88
N GLY A 154 11.15 14.52 5.98
CA GLY A 154 10.60 14.34 7.33
C GLY A 154 9.32 15.17 7.58
N PRO A 155 9.34 16.50 7.36
CA PRO A 155 8.14 17.34 7.49
C PRO A 155 7.00 16.95 6.55
N ALA A 156 7.29 16.60 5.29
CA ALA A 156 6.28 16.29 4.28
C ALA A 156 5.66 14.88 4.47
N LEU A 157 6.52 13.87 4.61
CA LEU A 157 6.15 12.46 4.57
C LEU A 157 6.28 11.73 5.91
N ARG A 158 6.76 12.41 6.96
CA ARG A 158 7.00 11.82 8.29
C ARG A 158 7.93 10.59 8.28
N GLY A 159 8.90 10.58 7.37
CA GLY A 159 9.80 9.45 7.23
C GLY A 159 9.28 8.31 6.35
N CYS A 160 8.04 8.39 5.87
CA CYS A 160 7.46 7.37 5.01
C CYS A 160 7.81 7.58 3.54
N GLY A 161 7.68 6.54 2.72
CA GLY A 161 7.91 6.60 1.27
C GLY A 161 7.25 5.46 0.51
N VAL A 162 7.41 5.45 -0.82
CA VAL A 162 6.81 4.44 -1.70
C VAL A 162 7.53 3.11 -1.55
N ALA A 163 6.75 2.04 -1.47
CA ALA A 163 7.20 0.67 -1.55
C ALA A 163 6.45 -0.06 -2.66
N VAL A 164 7.14 -0.91 -3.41
CA VAL A 164 6.55 -1.68 -4.50
C VAL A 164 6.97 -3.13 -4.38
N GLY A 165 6.01 -4.05 -4.37
CA GLY A 165 6.24 -5.49 -4.41
C GLY A 165 5.71 -6.07 -5.72
N GLU A 166 6.38 -7.09 -6.26
CA GLU A 166 5.82 -7.87 -7.37
C GLU A 166 5.00 -9.04 -6.83
N LEU A 167 3.93 -9.40 -7.52
CA LEU A 167 3.20 -10.63 -7.25
C LEU A 167 3.98 -11.80 -7.85
N THR A 168 4.44 -12.71 -6.99
CA THR A 168 5.14 -13.93 -7.38
C THR A 168 4.38 -15.16 -6.90
N ARG A 169 4.77 -16.35 -7.39
CA ARG A 169 4.26 -17.58 -6.77
C ARG A 169 4.88 -17.71 -5.38
N PRO A 170 4.16 -18.23 -4.39
CA PRO A 170 4.70 -18.39 -3.02
C PRO A 170 5.97 -19.25 -2.95
N ASP A 171 6.14 -20.19 -3.88
CA ASP A 171 7.31 -21.08 -3.94
C ASP A 171 8.52 -20.45 -4.66
N ASP A 172 8.34 -19.30 -5.32
CA ASP A 172 9.43 -18.63 -6.00
C ASP A 172 10.34 -17.94 -4.97
N PRO A 173 11.68 -17.99 -5.13
CA PRO A 173 12.58 -17.32 -4.22
C PRO A 173 12.35 -15.79 -4.27
N PRO A 174 12.34 -15.09 -3.12
CA PRO A 174 12.11 -13.64 -3.08
C PRO A 174 13.18 -12.90 -3.88
N GLN A 175 12.75 -12.19 -4.94
CA GLN A 175 13.59 -11.29 -5.70
C GLN A 175 13.32 -9.85 -5.29
N THR A 176 14.34 -9.00 -5.38
CA THR A 176 14.14 -7.56 -5.22
C THR A 176 13.73 -7.00 -6.59
N PRO A 177 12.47 -6.57 -6.74
CA PRO A 177 11.99 -6.08 -8.03
C PRO A 177 12.69 -4.77 -8.41
N LYS A 178 12.77 -4.50 -9.70
CA LYS A 178 13.41 -3.30 -10.26
C LYS A 178 12.47 -2.59 -11.21
N PHE A 179 11.97 -1.44 -10.79
CA PHE A 179 11.12 -0.59 -11.62
C PHE A 179 11.93 0.56 -12.20
N PRO A 180 11.87 0.82 -13.52
CA PRO A 180 12.35 2.07 -14.09
C PRO A 180 11.70 3.25 -13.38
N THR A 181 12.49 4.26 -13.04
CA THR A 181 11.99 5.46 -12.38
C THR A 181 12.14 6.66 -13.28
N GLY A 182 11.10 7.48 -13.36
CA GLY A 182 11.13 8.79 -13.95
C GLY A 182 11.31 9.88 -12.90
N GLY A 183 10.85 11.08 -13.24
CA GLY A 183 10.74 12.18 -12.31
C GLY A 183 9.74 13.20 -12.79
N ALA A 184 9.32 14.04 -11.85
CA ALA A 184 8.44 15.16 -12.11
C ALA A 184 9.18 16.46 -11.77
N CYS A 185 8.78 17.56 -12.39
CA CYS A 185 9.20 18.88 -11.94
C CYS A 185 8.05 19.88 -12.01
N LEU A 186 8.06 20.82 -11.07
CA LEU A 186 7.07 21.88 -11.03
C LEU A 186 7.45 23.00 -12.00
N SER A 187 6.56 23.32 -12.94
CA SER A 187 6.73 24.39 -13.91
C SER A 187 5.53 25.33 -13.89
N GLY A 188 5.67 26.46 -13.19
CA GLY A 188 4.55 27.35 -12.93
C GLY A 188 3.42 26.60 -12.20
N ASP A 189 2.23 26.61 -12.79
CA ASP A 189 1.03 25.94 -12.27
C ASP A 189 0.80 24.55 -12.88
N SER A 190 1.85 23.90 -13.36
CA SER A 190 1.77 22.57 -13.97
C SER A 190 2.87 21.65 -13.48
N LEU A 191 2.55 20.36 -13.39
CA LEU A 191 3.50 19.29 -13.12
C LEU A 191 3.98 18.74 -14.46
N ALA A 192 5.28 18.85 -14.73
CA ALA A 192 5.89 18.30 -15.93
C ALA A 192 6.46 16.91 -15.63
N ILE A 193 6.07 15.91 -16.43
CA ILE A 193 6.42 14.50 -16.24
C ILE A 193 6.66 13.88 -17.61
N ASP A 194 7.75 13.11 -17.77
CA ASP A 194 8.03 12.27 -18.96
C ASP A 194 7.28 10.95 -18.78
N ILE A 195 6.06 10.82 -19.31
CA ILE A 195 5.20 9.66 -19.09
C ILE A 195 5.61 8.49 -19.97
N ASP A 196 5.91 8.68 -21.26
CA ASP A 196 6.26 7.57 -22.15
C ASP A 196 7.77 7.29 -22.29
N GLY A 197 8.60 8.04 -21.55
CA GLY A 197 10.03 7.80 -21.45
C GLY A 197 10.85 8.37 -22.61
N ASP A 198 10.25 9.13 -23.52
CA ASP A 198 10.88 9.71 -24.71
C ASP A 198 11.76 10.96 -24.40
N LYS A 199 11.81 11.36 -23.12
CA LYS A 199 12.54 12.53 -22.59
C LYS A 199 11.88 13.87 -22.91
N ILE A 200 10.64 13.87 -23.37
CA ILE A 200 9.81 15.06 -23.56
C ILE A 200 8.72 15.02 -22.50
N ALA A 201 8.81 15.94 -21.53
CA ALA A 201 7.82 15.99 -20.46
C ALA A 201 6.46 16.52 -20.96
N GLU A 202 5.40 15.79 -20.67
CA GLU A 202 4.02 16.28 -20.69
C GLU A 202 3.77 17.24 -19.53
N SER A 203 2.94 18.27 -19.76
CA SER A 203 2.65 19.30 -18.77
C SER A 203 1.23 19.18 -18.26
N PHE A 204 1.05 18.76 -17.02
CA PHE A 204 -0.24 18.51 -16.41
C PHE A 204 -0.66 19.67 -15.48
N PRO A 205 -1.72 20.45 -15.80
CA PRO A 205 -2.12 21.59 -14.99
C PRO A 205 -2.56 21.18 -13.57
N LEU A 206 -2.01 21.82 -12.54
CA LEU A 206 -2.36 21.51 -11.15
C LEU A 206 -3.81 21.86 -10.81
N ALA A 207 -4.41 22.80 -11.55
CA ALA A 207 -5.80 23.19 -11.36
C ALA A 207 -6.80 22.06 -11.70
N THR A 208 -6.37 21.03 -12.44
CA THR A 208 -7.23 19.94 -12.93
C THR A 208 -6.96 18.59 -12.27
N VAL A 209 -6.04 18.52 -11.30
CA VAL A 209 -5.76 17.27 -10.55
C VAL A 209 -6.88 16.89 -9.57
N LEU A 210 -7.77 17.83 -9.26
CA LEU A 210 -8.95 17.63 -8.43
C LEU A 210 -10.22 17.80 -9.27
N ASP A 211 -11.25 17.01 -8.98
CA ASP A 211 -12.55 16.95 -9.69
C ASP A 211 -13.49 18.16 -9.45
N GLY A 212 -13.02 19.18 -8.73
CA GLY A 212 -13.80 20.35 -8.35
C GLY A 212 -14.60 20.23 -7.04
N VAL A 213 -14.76 19.02 -6.49
CA VAL A 213 -15.33 18.80 -5.13
C VAL A 213 -14.26 18.37 -4.10
N ARG A 214 -12.98 18.55 -4.45
CA ARG A 214 -11.81 18.18 -3.64
C ARG A 214 -11.64 16.67 -3.49
N SER A 215 -12.00 15.91 -4.51
CA SER A 215 -11.51 14.54 -4.69
C SER A 215 -10.49 14.52 -5.82
N PRO A 216 -9.61 13.50 -5.89
CA PRO A 216 -8.75 13.30 -7.05
C PRO A 216 -9.60 13.22 -8.32
N ALA A 217 -9.13 13.81 -9.41
CA ALA A 217 -9.83 13.71 -10.69
C ALA A 217 -9.73 12.28 -11.25
N ASP A 218 -10.83 11.74 -11.80
CA ASP A 218 -10.78 10.45 -12.51
C ASP A 218 -9.84 10.50 -13.71
N GLU A 219 -9.68 11.69 -14.30
CA GLU A 219 -8.81 11.93 -15.45
C GLU A 219 -8.04 13.24 -15.29
N TRP A 220 -6.75 13.21 -15.63
CA TRP A 220 -5.87 14.36 -15.61
C TRP A 220 -5.13 14.49 -16.94
N SER A 221 -5.54 15.47 -17.75
CA SER A 221 -5.01 15.67 -19.10
C SER A 221 -3.89 16.70 -19.13
N ALA A 222 -2.89 16.44 -19.96
CA ALA A 222 -1.83 17.38 -20.26
C ALA A 222 -2.36 18.60 -21.04
N GLY A 223 -1.82 19.77 -20.74
CA GLY A 223 -2.09 21.01 -21.46
C GLY A 223 -1.23 21.15 -22.72
N PRO A 224 -1.57 22.08 -23.63
CA PRO A 224 -0.83 22.33 -24.87
C PRO A 224 0.54 22.99 -24.66
N THR A 225 0.92 23.27 -23.41
CA THR A 225 2.15 23.97 -23.05
C THR A 225 3.36 23.09 -23.35
N ALA A 226 4.32 23.61 -24.11
CA ALA A 226 5.57 22.91 -24.40
C ALA A 226 6.28 22.47 -23.11
N GLY A 227 6.90 21.28 -23.15
CA GLY A 227 7.57 20.63 -22.03
C GLY A 227 8.44 21.58 -21.23
N ALA A 228 8.30 21.53 -19.91
CA ALA A 228 8.93 22.46 -19.00
C ALA A 228 10.46 22.35 -19.00
N ALA A 229 11.14 23.50 -18.90
CA ALA A 229 12.58 23.59 -18.66
C ALA A 229 12.92 23.48 -17.16
N CYS A 230 12.46 22.44 -16.48
CA CYS A 230 12.84 22.16 -15.10
C CYS A 230 13.54 20.80 -14.96
N ALA A 231 14.40 20.67 -13.95
CA ALA A 231 15.10 19.43 -13.66
C ALA A 231 14.14 18.45 -12.96
N PRO A 232 13.90 17.25 -13.51
CA PRO A 232 13.02 16.27 -12.89
C PRO A 232 13.61 15.77 -11.58
N SER A 233 12.74 15.59 -10.58
CA SER A 233 13.04 14.95 -9.30
C SER A 233 12.06 13.80 -9.08
N PHE A 234 12.51 12.73 -8.44
CA PHE A 234 11.63 11.59 -8.15
C PHE A 234 10.51 11.97 -7.17
N GLN A 235 10.82 12.82 -6.19
CA GLN A 235 9.85 13.36 -5.23
C GLN A 235 9.81 14.87 -5.27
N LEU A 236 8.61 15.41 -5.06
CA LEU A 236 8.33 16.84 -4.87
C LEU A 236 7.39 16.97 -3.67
N TYR A 237 7.57 18.01 -2.86
CA TYR A 237 6.80 18.19 -1.63
C TYR A 237 6.11 19.53 -1.57
N ASP A 238 5.08 19.59 -0.73
CA ASP A 238 4.41 20.82 -0.31
C ASP A 238 3.85 21.67 -1.47
N ILE A 239 3.40 21.03 -2.56
CA ILE A 239 2.74 21.69 -3.68
C ILE A 239 1.33 22.08 -3.22
N ARG A 240 1.07 23.37 -3.05
CA ARG A 240 -0.21 23.86 -2.52
C ARG A 240 -1.22 24.07 -3.63
N LEU A 241 -2.31 23.32 -3.58
CA LEU A 241 -3.48 23.49 -4.43
C LEU A 241 -4.44 24.42 -3.69
N VAL A 242 -4.52 25.66 -4.16
CA VAL A 242 -5.36 26.71 -3.56
C VAL A 242 -6.41 27.12 -4.58
N ALA A 243 -7.68 27.09 -4.19
CA ALA A 243 -8.73 27.65 -5.03
C ALA A 243 -8.46 29.16 -5.25
N PRO A 244 -8.70 29.71 -6.45
CA PRO A 244 -8.58 31.14 -6.68
C PRO A 244 -9.43 31.89 -5.65
N PRO A 245 -8.86 32.87 -4.91
CA PRO A 245 -9.63 33.59 -3.90
C PRO A 245 -10.78 34.34 -4.56
N GLU A 246 -11.96 34.29 -3.95
CA GLU A 246 -13.05 35.19 -4.36
C GLU A 246 -12.59 36.66 -4.20
N PRO A 247 -12.95 37.56 -5.14
CA PRO A 247 -12.55 38.96 -5.05
C PRO A 247 -12.88 39.58 -3.69
N GLY A 248 -11.85 40.06 -2.99
CA GLY A 248 -11.98 40.71 -1.67
C GLY A 248 -12.05 39.75 -0.47
N LYS A 249 -11.92 38.43 -0.66
CA LYS A 249 -11.83 37.45 0.44
C LYS A 249 -10.40 36.91 0.58
N ALA A 250 -9.99 36.66 1.83
CA ALA A 250 -8.76 35.96 2.12
C ALA A 250 -8.87 34.49 1.69
N ILE A 251 -7.72 33.89 1.34
CA ILE A 251 -7.63 32.44 1.08
C ILE A 251 -8.07 31.69 2.34
N ASP A 252 -9.07 30.81 2.18
CA ASP A 252 -9.46 29.90 3.25
C ASP A 252 -8.41 28.80 3.38
N THR A 253 -7.57 28.84 4.42
CA THR A 253 -6.53 27.83 4.64
C THR A 253 -7.10 26.43 4.90
N LYS A 254 -8.38 26.31 5.28
CA LYS A 254 -9.10 25.03 5.39
C LYS A 254 -9.53 24.47 4.03
N SER A 255 -9.33 25.23 2.96
CA SER A 255 -9.57 24.79 1.59
C SER A 255 -8.33 24.32 0.86
N THR A 256 -7.16 24.56 1.44
CA THR A 256 -5.89 24.17 0.83
C THR A 256 -5.71 22.66 0.87
N VAL A 257 -5.49 22.07 -0.30
CA VAL A 257 -5.01 20.69 -0.43
C VAL A 257 -3.51 20.76 -0.71
N VAL A 258 -2.72 19.91 -0.06
CA VAL A 258 -1.29 19.83 -0.34
C VAL A 258 -1.00 18.55 -1.10
N LEU A 259 -0.36 18.68 -2.25
CA LEU A 259 0.08 17.61 -3.11
C LEU A 259 1.57 17.35 -2.88
N ASP A 260 1.92 16.09 -2.70
CA ASP A 260 3.29 15.60 -2.75
C ASP A 260 3.40 14.57 -3.88
N VAL A 261 4.42 14.68 -4.72
CA VAL A 261 4.80 13.62 -5.65
C VAL A 261 5.65 12.64 -4.86
N LEU A 262 5.15 11.41 -4.68
CA LEU A 262 5.85 10.35 -3.94
C LEU A 262 6.79 9.53 -4.83
N GLY A 263 6.49 9.46 -6.12
CA GLY A 263 7.32 8.79 -7.12
C GLY A 263 6.71 8.83 -8.52
N VAL A 264 7.58 8.65 -9.52
CA VAL A 264 7.22 8.42 -10.93
C VAL A 264 7.94 7.14 -11.37
N LEU A 265 7.21 6.07 -11.69
CA LEU A 265 7.77 4.75 -11.97
C LEU A 265 6.93 4.00 -12.99
N ASP A 266 7.58 3.22 -13.85
CA ASP A 266 6.93 2.21 -14.70
C ASP A 266 6.61 0.97 -13.83
N LEU A 267 5.40 0.92 -13.28
CA LEU A 267 4.96 -0.07 -12.30
C LEU A 267 4.48 -1.35 -12.98
N ASP A 268 3.75 -1.22 -14.08
CA ASP A 268 3.20 -2.36 -14.82
C ASP A 268 4.12 -2.86 -15.95
N GLY A 269 5.23 -2.19 -16.21
CA GLY A 269 6.23 -2.61 -17.20
C GLY A 269 5.81 -2.39 -18.66
N ASP A 270 4.81 -1.54 -18.92
CA ASP A 270 4.38 -1.19 -20.28
C ASP A 270 5.27 -0.11 -20.94
N GLY A 271 6.21 0.45 -20.17
CA GLY A 271 7.14 1.49 -20.61
C GLY A 271 6.64 2.91 -20.39
N ARG A 272 5.43 3.08 -19.87
CA ARG A 272 4.90 4.36 -19.39
C ARG A 272 5.02 4.43 -17.87
N ASN A 273 5.25 5.63 -17.37
CA ASN A 273 5.38 5.85 -15.94
C ASN A 273 4.00 6.11 -15.32
N GLU A 274 3.68 5.37 -14.26
CA GLU A 274 2.69 5.74 -13.28
C GLU A 274 3.21 6.88 -12.39
N VAL A 275 2.26 7.70 -11.92
CA VAL A 275 2.52 8.80 -10.99
C VAL A 275 1.87 8.50 -9.65
N VAL A 276 2.68 8.37 -8.60
CA VAL A 276 2.21 8.15 -7.23
C VAL A 276 2.19 9.48 -6.48
N LEU A 277 1.01 9.92 -6.06
CA LEU A 277 0.81 11.19 -5.38
C LEU A 277 0.27 10.96 -3.97
N ALA A 278 0.58 11.86 -3.06
CA ALA A 278 -0.18 12.04 -1.83
C ALA A 278 -0.95 13.35 -1.88
N LEU A 279 -2.23 13.28 -1.51
CA LEU A 279 -3.10 14.42 -1.36
C LEU A 279 -3.44 14.57 0.12
N ARG A 280 -2.98 15.68 0.71
CA ARG A 280 -3.23 16.04 2.11
C ARG A 280 -4.39 17.03 2.17
N PHE A 281 -5.55 16.50 2.51
CA PHE A 281 -6.72 17.27 2.88
C PHE A 281 -6.64 17.64 4.37
N PRO A 282 -7.47 18.60 4.85
CA PRO A 282 -7.46 18.99 6.26
C PRO A 282 -7.70 17.85 7.27
N THR A 283 -8.43 16.81 6.86
CA THR A 283 -8.86 15.71 7.75
C THR A 283 -8.26 14.35 7.38
N VAL A 284 -7.78 14.19 6.15
CA VAL A 284 -7.31 12.90 5.63
C VAL A 284 -6.13 13.11 4.70
N ARG A 285 -5.23 12.12 4.67
CA ARG A 285 -4.19 12.03 3.64
C ARG A 285 -4.48 10.78 2.81
N THR A 286 -4.66 10.95 1.53
CA THR A 286 -4.83 9.84 0.59
C THR A 286 -3.61 9.72 -0.31
N ILE A 287 -3.35 8.51 -0.77
CA ILE A 287 -2.36 8.19 -1.78
C ILE A 287 -3.11 7.71 -3.00
N VAL A 288 -2.77 8.30 -4.14
CA VAL A 288 -3.39 7.98 -5.43
C VAL A 288 -2.31 7.56 -6.42
N VAL A 289 -2.69 6.67 -7.33
CA VAL A 289 -1.86 6.28 -8.47
C VAL A 289 -2.60 6.70 -9.74
N TYR A 290 -1.90 7.40 -10.61
CA TYR A 290 -2.36 7.70 -11.96
C TYR A 290 -1.56 6.88 -12.98
N THR A 291 -2.24 6.35 -13.99
CA THR A 291 -1.65 5.57 -15.09
C THR A 291 -2.08 6.16 -16.45
N ALA A 292 -1.39 5.80 -17.53
CA ALA A 292 -1.60 6.35 -18.87
C ALA A 292 -1.93 5.25 -19.91
N PRO A 293 -3.07 4.53 -19.78
CA PRO A 293 -3.33 3.31 -20.56
C PRO A 293 -3.50 3.60 -22.05
N GLY A 294 -4.08 4.75 -22.40
CA GLY A 294 -4.33 5.14 -23.79
C GLY A 294 -3.25 6.04 -24.41
N SER A 295 -2.71 6.99 -23.64
CA SER A 295 -1.82 8.04 -24.15
C SER A 295 -1.04 8.70 -23.01
N ALA A 296 0.20 9.09 -23.28
CA ALA A 296 1.02 9.90 -22.37
C ALA A 296 0.40 11.26 -22.02
N GLN A 297 -0.54 11.77 -22.83
CA GLN A 297 -1.21 13.05 -22.63
C GLN A 297 -2.43 12.96 -21.69
N ARG A 298 -2.83 11.77 -21.26
CA ARG A 298 -4.03 11.55 -20.42
C ARG A 298 -3.74 10.52 -19.35
N LEU A 299 -3.71 11.00 -18.12
CA LEU A 299 -3.64 10.17 -16.93
C LEU A 299 -5.05 9.81 -16.46
N GLU A 300 -5.23 8.56 -16.04
CA GLU A 300 -6.45 8.01 -15.47
C GLU A 300 -6.18 7.54 -14.04
N LEU A 301 -7.12 7.81 -13.13
CA LEU A 301 -7.00 7.39 -11.73
C LEU A 301 -7.06 5.86 -11.66
N ALA A 302 -5.93 5.25 -11.33
CA ALA A 302 -5.82 3.81 -11.12
C ALA A 302 -6.48 3.38 -9.80
N GLY A 303 -6.38 4.25 -8.79
CA GLY A 303 -7.07 4.09 -7.53
C GLY A 303 -6.60 5.07 -6.47
N GLU A 304 -7.30 5.02 -5.35
CA GLU A 304 -7.08 5.84 -4.17
C GLU A 304 -7.14 4.96 -2.91
N SER A 305 -6.25 5.23 -1.96
CA SER A 305 -6.27 4.61 -0.62
C SER A 305 -5.88 5.64 0.43
N GLU A 306 -6.42 5.48 1.65
CA GLU A 306 -5.93 6.26 2.78
C GLU A 306 -4.49 5.88 3.13
N SER A 307 -3.71 6.87 3.55
CA SER A 307 -2.33 6.71 4.02
C SER A 307 -2.30 6.10 5.43
N PHE A 308 -1.12 5.69 5.90
CA PHE A 308 -0.89 5.46 7.32
C PHE A 308 -1.48 6.58 8.20
N PRO A 309 -2.27 6.25 9.24
CA PRO A 309 -2.73 7.21 10.23
C PRO A 309 -1.52 7.87 10.91
N ARG A 310 -1.59 9.20 11.07
CA ARG A 310 -0.49 10.06 11.52
C ARG A 310 -0.83 10.83 12.78
#